data_AF-A0A950XBY4-F1
#
_entry.id   AF-A0A950XBY4-F1
#
_cell.length_a   1.000
_cell.length_b   1.000
_cell.length_c   1.000
_cell.angle_alpha   90.00
_cell.angle_beta   90.00
_cell.angle_gamma   90.00
#
_symmetry.space_group_name_H-M   'P 1'
#
loop_
_entity.id
_entity.type
_entity.pdbx_description
1 polymer ?
#
loop_
_entity_poly.entity_id
_entity_poly.type
_entity_poly.pdbx_seq_one_letter_code
_entity_poly.pdbx_strand_id
1 'polypeptide(L)' 'LRNMHQVVSVICNAALARRESRGAHYRTDFSSKDVAFEKHSILRRSSAGSDVEIAFE' A
#
# COMPACT_ATOMS: atom_id res chain seq x y z
N LEU A 1 -6.09 15.47 -14.63
CA LEU A 1 -5.86 14.06 -14.18
C LEU A 1 -4.87 13.91 -13.02
N ARG A 2 -4.09 14.95 -12.65
CA ARG A 2 -3.05 14.87 -11.58
C ARG A 2 -3.52 14.22 -10.28
N ASN A 3 -4.68 14.60 -9.75
CA ASN A 3 -5.19 14.05 -8.48
C ASN A 3 -5.52 12.57 -8.60
N MET A 4 -6.14 12.14 -9.70
CA MET A 4 -6.45 10.74 -9.95
C MET A 4 -5.17 9.90 -10.06
N HIS A 5 -4.14 10.40 -10.75
CA HIS A 5 -2.86 9.70 -10.82
C HIS A 5 -2.23 9.55 -9.43
N GLN A 6 -2.29 10.58 -8.60
CA GLN A 6 -1.76 10.51 -7.24
C GLN A 6 -2.52 9.48 -6.39
N VAL A 7 -3.84 9.46 -6.45
CA VAL A 7 -4.66 8.49 -5.72
C VAL A 7 -4.35 7.06 -6.18
N VAL A 8 -4.30 6.82 -7.50
CA VAL A 8 -3.97 5.50 -8.05
C VAL A 8 -2.56 5.06 -7.65
N SER A 9 -1.57 5.95 -7.72
CA SER A 9 -0.21 5.64 -7.28
C SER A 9 -0.15 5.23 -5.81
N VAL A 10 -0.88 5.90 -4.91
CA VAL A 10 -0.93 5.54 -3.49
C VAL A 10 -1.56 4.16 -3.30
N ILE A 11 -2.68 3.87 -3.99
CA ILE A 11 -3.35 2.57 -3.93
C ILE A 11 -2.42 1.45 -4.42
N CYS A 12 -1.79 1.62 -5.58
CA CYS A 12 -0.90 0.62 -6.17
C CYS A 12 0.32 0.35 -5.27
N ASN A 13 0.95 1.39 -4.72
CA ASN A 13 2.09 1.22 -3.82
C ASN A 13 1.70 0.51 -2.52
N ALA A 14 0.56 0.87 -1.92
CA ALA A 14 0.05 0.18 -0.73
C ALA A 14 -0.21 -1.31 -1.01
N ALA A 15 -0.90 -1.62 -2.11
CA ALA A 15 -1.23 -2.99 -2.49
C ALA A 15 0.03 -3.84 -2.78
N LEU A 16 1.02 -3.26 -3.44
CA LEU A 16 2.28 -3.95 -3.76
C LEU A 16 3.09 -4.28 -2.50
N ALA A 17 3.18 -3.33 -1.56
CA ALA A 17 3.93 -3.50 -0.31
C ALA A 17 3.26 -4.50 0.65
N ARG A 18 1.93 -4.61 0.63
CA ARG A 18 1.17 -5.54 1.48
C ARG A 18 1.17 -6.96 0.90
N ARG A 19 2.07 -7.80 1.40
CA ARG A 19 2.24 -9.21 1.01
C ARG A 19 1.32 -10.13 1.81
N GLU A 20 0.03 -9.81 1.85
CA GLU A 20 -1.04 -10.64 2.42
C GLU A 20 -2.33 -10.49 1.62
N SER A 21 -3.36 -11.26 1.98
CA SER A 21 -4.74 -11.07 1.53
C SER A 21 -5.68 -10.90 2.71
N ARG A 22 -6.46 -9.81 2.72
CA ARG A 22 -7.41 -9.48 3.78
C ARG A 22 -8.54 -8.60 3.25
N GLY A 23 -9.78 -9.10 3.36
CA GLY A 23 -10.97 -8.37 2.89
C GLY A 23 -10.94 -8.18 1.37
N ALA A 24 -11.07 -6.94 0.91
CA ALA A 24 -11.06 -6.61 -0.52
C ALA A 24 -9.66 -6.62 -1.16
N HIS A 25 -8.58 -6.61 -0.37
CA HIS A 25 -7.22 -6.77 -0.88
C HIS A 25 -6.89 -8.25 -1.00
N TYR A 26 -6.81 -8.78 -2.23
CA TYR A 26 -6.49 -10.19 -2.50
C TYR A 26 -5.34 -10.31 -3.50
N ARG A 27 -4.41 -11.21 -3.18
CA ARG A 27 -3.18 -11.49 -3.93
C ARG A 27 -3.02 -12.99 -4.11
N THR A 28 -2.88 -13.45 -5.34
CA THR A 28 -2.66 -14.86 -5.65
C THR A 28 -1.31 -15.38 -5.17
N ASP A 29 -0.31 -14.50 -5.06
CA ASP A 29 1.03 -14.80 -4.54
C ASP A 29 1.10 -14.72 -3.00
N PHE A 30 0.08 -14.18 -2.33
CA PHE A 30 -0.05 -14.08 -0.87
C PHE A 30 -1.51 -14.25 -0.43
N SER A 31 -2.09 -15.43 -0.62
CA SER A 31 -3.55 -15.66 -0.48
C SER A 31 -4.06 -15.66 0.97
N SER A 32 -3.17 -15.73 1.95
CA SER A 32 -3.50 -15.82 3.37
C SER A 32 -3.33 -14.49 4.08
N LYS A 33 -3.96 -14.37 5.25
CA LYS A 33 -3.71 -13.27 6.19
C LYS A 33 -2.36 -13.46 6.88
N ASP A 34 -1.71 -12.35 7.21
CA ASP A 34 -0.46 -12.31 7.97
C ASP A 34 -0.59 -11.32 9.12
N VAL A 35 -0.24 -11.78 10.32
CA VAL A 35 -0.28 -11.01 11.57
C VAL A 35 0.62 -9.78 11.55
N ALA A 36 1.70 -9.80 10.76
CA ALA A 36 2.60 -8.66 10.60
C ALA A 36 1.88 -7.43 9.99
N PHE A 37 0.79 -7.66 9.26
CA PHE A 37 0.02 -6.64 8.55
C PHE A 37 -1.34 -6.33 9.20
N GLU A 38 -1.55 -6.71 10.46
CA GLU A 38 -2.72 -6.28 11.27
C GLU A 38 -2.59 -4.83 11.75
N LYS A 39 -2.33 -3.95 10.79
CA LYS A 39 -1.95 -2.54 10.95
C LYS A 39 -2.42 -1.74 9.74
N HIS A 40 -2.44 -0.43 9.85
CA HIS A 40 -2.78 0.45 8.73
C HIS A 40 -1.59 0.62 7.80
N SER A 41 -1.86 0.77 6.50
CA SER A 41 -0.84 1.17 5.52
C SER A 41 -0.78 2.69 5.47
N ILE A 42 0.29 3.27 6.01
CA ILE A 42 0.49 4.72 6.03
C ILE A 42 1.52 5.08 4.97
N LEU A 43 1.12 5.95 4.03
CA LEU A 43 1.97 6.40 2.93
C LEU A 43 2.24 7.89 3.09
N ARG A 44 3.52 8.26 3.20
CA ARG A 44 3.97 9.64 3.36
C ARG A 44 4.74 10.04 2.11
N ARG A 45 4.42 11.23 1.57
CA ARG A 45 5.17 11.77 0.44
C ARG A 45 6.53 12.27 0.95
N SER A 46 7.61 11.86 0.30
CA SER A 46 8.93 12.39 0.61
C SER A 46 9.02 13.88 0.25
N SER A 47 9.70 14.67 1.08
CA SER A 47 9.93 16.10 0.83
C SER A 47 10.86 16.36 -0.36
N ALA A 48 11.64 15.36 -0.79
CA ALA A 48 12.69 15.49 -1.81
C ALA A 48 12.30 15.00 -3.21
N GLY A 49 11.08 14.47 -3.44
CA GLY A 49 10.75 13.91 -4.75
C GLY A 49 9.35 13.32 -4.92
N SER A 50 9.24 12.41 -5.90
CA SER A 50 8.04 11.60 -6.18
C SER A 50 7.94 10.34 -5.34
N ASP A 51 8.99 10.02 -4.58
CA ASP A 51 9.06 8.81 -3.77
C ASP A 51 8.09 8.87 -2.59
N VAL A 52 7.57 7.70 -2.24
CA VAL A 52 6.59 7.52 -1.17
C VAL A 52 7.16 6.55 -0.16
N GLU A 53 7.23 6.99 1.09
CA GLU A 53 7.60 6.15 2.21
C GLU A 53 6.36 5.41 2.71
N ILE A 54 6.50 4.10 2.93
CA ILE A 54 5.40 3.22 3.35
C ILE A 54 5.74 2.62 4.70
N ALA A 55 4.81 2.74 5.64
CA ALA A 55 4.90 2.12 6.96
C ALA A 55 3.62 1.34 7.28
N PHE A 56 3.77 0.27 8.06
CA PHE A 56 2.66 -0.51 8.61
C PHE A 56 2.60 -0.27 10.12
N GLU A 57 1.65 0.57 10.52
CA GLU A 57 1.49 1.11 11.89
C GLU A 57 0.09 0.85 12.44
#